data_AF-A0A2Z7BBP3-F1
#
_entry.id   AF-A0A2Z7BBP3-F1
#
_cell.length_a   1.000
_cell.length_b   1.000
_cell.length_c   1.000
_cell.angle_alpha   90.00
_cell.angle_beta   90.00
_cell.angle_gamma   90.00
#
_symmetry.space_group_name_H-M   'P 1'
#
loop_
_entity.id
_entity.type
_entity.pdbx_description
1 polymer ?
#
loop_
_entity_poly.entity_id
_entity_poly.type
_entity_poly.pdbx_seq_one_letter_code
_entity_poly.pdbx_strand_id
1 'polypeptide(L)'
;MVPGGCMVLTIPRRCVEDPSTEGECAFFTILVQTLLDMVSQGLLEKDDLYSFNMPVYIPCQQEVESIINHEGSFKLKKIVSFAVCWDANKASDELPFDKNRSGKLVADSFRAFMEPLLVSHFGKFINCDVLFIIVDPNRKQNWKQYQNEKLE
;
A
#
# COMPACT_ATOMS: atom_id res chain seq x y z
N MET A 1 10.82 27.82 -7.94
CA MET A 1 12.24 27.41 -7.89
C MET A 1 13.10 28.55 -8.40
N VAL A 2 14.38 28.62 -7.99
CA VAL A 2 15.31 29.61 -8.54
C VAL A 2 15.59 29.33 -10.03
N PRO A 3 15.84 30.36 -10.86
CA PRO A 3 16.23 30.16 -12.25
C PRO A 3 17.42 29.19 -12.38
N GLY A 4 17.30 28.18 -13.24
CA GLY A 4 18.32 27.14 -13.43
C GLY A 4 18.32 26.00 -12.42
N GLY A 5 17.50 26.06 -11.36
CA GLY A 5 17.35 24.96 -10.40
C GLY A 5 16.82 23.67 -11.05
N CYS A 6 17.16 22.51 -10.47
CA CYS A 6 16.68 21.20 -10.90
C CYS A 6 15.84 20.53 -9.80
N MET A 7 14.86 19.73 -10.20
CA MET A 7 14.04 18.90 -9.33
C MET A 7 14.18 17.44 -9.75
N VAL A 8 14.24 16.54 -8.76
CA VAL A 8 14.20 15.09 -8.97
C VAL A 8 13.00 14.57 -8.18
N LEU A 9 12.07 13.90 -8.86
CA LEU A 9 10.90 13.30 -8.25
C LEU A 9 10.94 11.78 -8.46
N THR A 10 10.59 11.03 -7.42
CA THR A 10 10.40 9.58 -7.48
C THR A 10 9.03 9.30 -6.91
N ILE A 11 8.16 8.73 -7.75
CA ILE A 11 6.77 8.44 -7.42
C ILE A 11 6.44 7.00 -7.85
N PRO A 12 5.53 6.31 -7.14
CA PRO A 12 5.00 5.05 -7.62
C PRO A 12 4.31 5.27 -8.97
N ARG A 13 4.40 4.27 -9.83
CA ARG A 13 3.85 4.32 -11.19
C ARG A 13 3.01 3.07 -11.45
N ARG A 14 1.96 3.26 -12.23
CA ARG A 14 1.22 2.19 -12.92
C ARG A 14 1.76 1.93 -14.33
N CYS A 15 1.68 0.68 -14.75
CA CYS A 15 2.19 0.23 -16.04
C CYS A 15 1.13 0.33 -17.14
N VAL A 16 -0.14 0.19 -16.78
CA VAL A 16 -1.31 0.25 -17.65
C VAL A 16 -1.80 1.70 -17.74
N GLU A 17 -2.45 2.07 -18.85
CA GLU A 17 -3.00 3.41 -19.10
C GLU A 17 -4.41 3.62 -18.53
N ASP A 18 -5.19 2.56 -18.34
CA ASP A 18 -6.48 2.61 -17.66
C ASP A 18 -6.33 2.49 -16.13
N PRO A 19 -6.70 3.52 -15.35
CA PRO A 19 -6.56 3.50 -13.88
C PRO A 19 -7.54 2.55 -13.19
N SER A 20 -8.56 2.04 -13.89
CA SER A 20 -9.52 1.07 -13.35
C SER A 20 -9.06 -0.38 -13.48
N THR A 21 -7.93 -0.62 -14.16
CA THR A 21 -7.38 -1.96 -14.33
C THR A 21 -6.94 -2.55 -12.98
N GLU A 22 -7.49 -3.71 -12.64
CA GLU A 22 -7.18 -4.41 -11.40
C GLU A 22 -5.73 -4.94 -11.38
N GLY A 23 -5.14 -5.00 -10.18
CA GLY A 23 -3.92 -5.79 -9.93
C GLY A 23 -2.58 -5.04 -10.05
N GLU A 24 -2.58 -3.74 -10.31
CA GLU A 24 -1.32 -2.98 -10.39
C GLU A 24 -0.67 -2.71 -9.02
N CYS A 25 -1.46 -2.77 -7.93
CA CYS A 25 -0.94 -2.65 -6.58
C CYS A 25 -1.51 -3.77 -5.68
N ALA A 26 -0.78 -4.89 -5.62
CA ALA A 26 -1.17 -6.06 -4.83
C ALA A 26 -1.48 -5.73 -3.36
N PHE A 27 -0.81 -4.75 -2.76
CA PHE A 27 -1.04 -4.35 -1.37
C PHE A 27 -2.42 -3.74 -1.14
N PHE A 28 -2.89 -2.89 -2.07
CA PHE A 28 -4.23 -2.33 -1.96
C PHE A 28 -5.29 -3.39 -2.21
N THR A 29 -5.06 -4.34 -3.12
CA THR A 29 -5.95 -5.50 -3.28
C THR A 29 -6.07 -6.31 -2.00
N ILE A 30 -4.95 -6.65 -1.35
CA ILE A 30 -4.94 -7.40 -0.08
C ILE A 30 -5.62 -6.61 1.04
N LEU A 31 -5.40 -5.29 1.12
CA LEU A 31 -6.04 -4.42 2.10
C LEU A 31 -7.56 -4.42 1.93
N VAL A 32 -8.06 -4.21 0.71
CA VAL A 32 -9.50 -4.19 0.42
C VAL A 32 -10.14 -5.53 0.77
N GLN A 33 -9.51 -6.65 0.38
CA GLN A 33 -9.98 -7.99 0.75
C GLN A 33 -10.03 -8.18 2.27
N THR A 34 -9.02 -7.70 2.99
CA THR A 34 -8.99 -7.79 4.46
C THR A 34 -10.09 -6.96 5.11
N LEU A 35 -10.34 -5.75 4.62
CA LEU A 35 -11.42 -4.90 5.11
C LEU A 35 -12.80 -5.52 4.84
N LEU A 36 -13.00 -6.13 3.67
CA LEU A 36 -14.22 -6.88 3.35
C LEU A 36 -14.41 -8.09 4.29
N ASP A 37 -13.34 -8.84 4.57
CA ASP A 37 -13.36 -9.93 5.54
C ASP A 37 -13.75 -9.43 6.94
N MET A 38 -13.26 -8.26 7.36
CA MET A 38 -13.64 -7.64 8.64
C MET A 38 -15.11 -7.23 8.69
N VAL A 39 -15.65 -6.68 7.60
CA VAL A 39 -17.10 -6.40 7.49
C VAL A 39 -17.92 -7.69 7.62
N SER A 40 -17.51 -8.76 6.94
CA SER A 40 -18.22 -10.05 7.02
C SER A 40 -18.23 -10.66 8.43
N GLN A 41 -17.22 -10.33 9.25
CA GLN A 41 -17.09 -10.76 10.63
C GLN A 41 -17.75 -9.82 11.63
N GLY A 42 -18.37 -8.72 11.16
CA GLY A 42 -18.99 -7.70 12.01
C GLY A 42 -17.99 -6.84 12.80
N LEU A 43 -16.72 -6.84 12.40
CA LEU A 43 -15.67 -6.02 13.02
C LEU A 43 -15.62 -4.59 12.45
N LEU A 44 -16.27 -4.38 11.31
CA LEU A 44 -16.36 -3.08 10.64
C LEU A 44 -17.76 -2.92 10.05
N GLU A 45 -18.32 -1.71 10.15
CA GLU A 45 -19.60 -1.42 9.49
C GLU A 45 -19.41 -1.32 7.97
N LYS A 46 -20.39 -1.84 7.24
CA LYS A 46 -20.35 -1.83 5.78
C LYS A 46 -20.29 -0.38 5.27
N ASP A 47 -21.17 0.49 5.76
CA ASP A 47 -21.28 1.87 5.27
C ASP A 47 -20.01 2.69 5.53
N ASP A 48 -19.31 2.43 6.64
CA ASP A 48 -17.99 3.00 6.92
C ASP A 48 -16.95 2.59 5.87
N LEU A 49 -16.94 1.31 5.47
CA LEU A 49 -16.04 0.83 4.41
C LEU A 49 -16.35 1.50 3.06
N TYR A 50 -17.63 1.62 2.68
CA TYR A 50 -18.01 2.24 1.39
C TYR A 50 -17.81 3.76 1.37
N SER A 51 -17.78 4.43 2.53
CA SER A 51 -17.43 5.85 2.62
C SER A 51 -15.92 6.13 2.59
N PHE A 52 -15.09 5.11 2.84
CA PHE A 52 -13.64 5.24 2.81
C PHE A 52 -13.11 5.32 1.38
N ASN A 53 -12.52 6.46 1.03
CA ASN A 53 -11.77 6.63 -0.22
C ASN A 53 -10.29 6.81 0.09
N MET A 54 -9.45 6.06 -0.61
CA MET A 54 -8.01 6.12 -0.41
C MET A 54 -7.44 7.38 -1.09
N PRO A 55 -6.73 8.26 -0.35
CA PRO A 55 -6.16 9.49 -0.90
C PRO A 55 -4.83 9.22 -1.63
N VAL A 56 -4.76 8.14 -2.40
CA VAL A 56 -3.56 7.72 -3.13
C VAL A 56 -3.93 7.53 -4.60
N TYR A 57 -3.25 8.28 -5.45
CA TYR A 57 -3.34 8.13 -6.89
C TYR A 57 -1.97 7.71 -7.44
N ILE A 58 -1.96 6.63 -8.22
CA ILE A 58 -0.75 6.13 -8.88
C ILE A 58 -0.87 6.51 -10.37
N PRO A 59 -0.07 7.44 -10.89
CA PRO A 59 -0.16 7.86 -12.28
C PRO A 59 0.61 6.93 -13.23
N CYS A 60 0.21 6.90 -14.50
CA CYS A 60 1.03 6.33 -15.56
C CYS A 60 2.07 7.38 -16.02
N GLN A 61 3.10 6.95 -16.74
CA GLN A 61 4.14 7.87 -17.21
C GLN A 61 3.57 8.94 -18.15
N GLN A 62 2.63 8.57 -19.00
CA GLN A 62 1.98 9.45 -19.96
C GLN A 62 1.22 10.59 -19.27
N GLU A 63 0.56 10.30 -18.15
CA GLU A 63 -0.11 11.33 -17.33
C GLU A 63 0.89 12.32 -16.74
N VAL A 64 2.00 11.82 -16.19
CA VAL A 64 3.05 12.66 -15.61
C VAL A 64 3.66 13.57 -16.68
N GLU A 65 4.00 13.02 -17.85
CA GLU A 65 4.55 13.79 -18.97
C GLU A 65 3.55 14.84 -19.47
N SER A 66 2.28 14.47 -19.62
CA SER A 66 1.21 15.37 -20.03
C SER A 66 1.05 16.55 -19.08
N ILE A 67 1.02 16.28 -17.77
CA ILE A 67 0.88 17.34 -16.74
C ILE A 67 2.08 18.29 -16.76
N ILE A 68 3.31 17.77 -16.86
CA ILE A 68 4.53 18.60 -16.90
C ILE A 68 4.52 19.52 -18.13
N ASN A 69 4.17 18.97 -19.30
CA ASN A 69 4.14 19.73 -20.55
C ASN A 69 2.99 20.75 -20.57
N HIS A 70 1.83 20.40 -20.00
CA HIS A 70 0.67 21.28 -19.92
C HIS A 70 0.90 22.44 -18.94
N GLU A 71 1.54 22.20 -17.80
CA GLU A 71 1.83 23.25 -16.81
C GLU A 71 2.95 24.19 -17.29
N GLY A 72 4.00 23.65 -17.90
CA GLY A 72 4.98 24.44 -18.67
C GLY A 72 6.07 25.18 -17.87
N SER A 73 6.06 25.15 -16.53
CA SER A 73 7.11 25.78 -15.70
C SER A 73 8.41 24.99 -15.69
N PHE A 74 8.36 23.69 -16.02
CA PHE A 74 9.49 22.79 -15.95
C PHE A 74 9.82 22.17 -17.30
N LYS A 75 11.12 22.14 -17.63
CA LYS A 75 11.61 21.37 -18.78
C LYS A 75 11.96 19.94 -18.32
N LEU A 76 11.23 18.95 -18.85
CA LEU A 76 11.53 17.55 -18.60
C LEU A 76 12.92 17.19 -19.15
N LYS A 77 13.84 16.78 -18.27
CA LYS A 77 15.20 16.36 -18.65
C LYS A 77 15.32 14.86 -18.89
N LYS A 78 14.74 14.06 -17.99
CA LYS A 78 14.81 12.60 -18.02
C LYS A 78 13.64 12.02 -17.25
N ILE A 79 13.04 10.97 -17.79
CA ILE A 79 12.09 10.12 -17.09
C ILE A 79 12.59 8.69 -17.17
N VAL A 80 12.59 7.99 -16.04
CA VAL A 80 13.06 6.61 -15.93
C VAL A 80 12.07 5.85 -15.06
N SER A 81 11.73 4.64 -15.48
CA SER A 81 10.96 3.70 -14.68
C SER A 81 11.85 2.52 -14.33
N PHE A 82 11.71 2.02 -13.10
CA PHE A 82 12.41 0.85 -12.62
C PHE A 82 11.50 0.10 -11.63
N ALA A 83 11.65 -1.22 -11.60
CA ALA A 83 10.93 -2.05 -10.63
C ALA A 83 11.61 -1.97 -9.26
N VAL A 84 10.82 -1.90 -8.20
CA VAL A 84 11.30 -1.92 -6.82
C VAL A 84 10.76 -3.17 -6.15
N CYS A 85 11.65 -3.96 -5.54
CA CYS A 85 11.22 -5.03 -4.66
C CYS A 85 10.87 -4.43 -3.30
N TRP A 86 9.64 -4.69 -2.84
CA TRP A 86 9.17 -4.25 -1.53
C TRP A 86 9.83 -4.99 -0.37
N ASP A 87 10.41 -6.16 -0.65
CA ASP A 87 11.19 -6.89 0.34
C ASP A 87 12.65 -6.43 0.31
N ALA A 88 13.01 -5.54 1.23
CA ALA A 88 14.39 -5.05 1.35
C ALA A 88 15.38 -6.17 1.70
N ASN A 89 14.93 -7.30 2.26
CA ASN A 89 15.83 -8.44 2.54
C ASN A 89 16.23 -9.17 1.26
N LYS A 90 15.45 -9.10 0.17
CA LYS A 90 15.82 -9.69 -1.14
C LYS A 90 16.91 -8.90 -1.87
N ALA A 91 17.23 -7.69 -1.42
CA ALA A 91 18.34 -6.91 -1.97
C ALA A 91 19.70 -7.31 -1.37
N SER A 92 19.70 -8.12 -0.30
CA SER A 92 20.89 -8.65 0.37
C SER A 92 21.00 -10.14 0.04
N ASP A 93 21.91 -10.50 -0.86
CA ASP A 93 22.20 -11.90 -1.22
C ASP A 93 22.82 -12.71 -0.05
N GLU A 94 23.05 -12.08 1.10
CA GLU A 94 23.79 -12.64 2.23
C GLU A 94 22.92 -13.45 3.19
N LEU A 95 21.58 -13.31 3.14
CA LEU A 95 20.67 -14.01 4.05
C LEU A 95 19.77 -15.01 3.30
N PRO A 96 19.58 -16.24 3.83
CA PRO A 96 18.63 -17.18 3.26
C PRO A 96 17.22 -16.58 3.30
N PHE A 97 16.49 -16.71 2.19
CA PHE A 97 15.15 -16.15 2.03
C PHE A 97 14.16 -16.78 3.02
N ASP A 98 13.80 -16.03 4.06
CA ASP A 98 12.74 -16.37 5.01
C ASP A 98 11.45 -15.65 4.63
N LYS A 99 10.46 -16.42 4.17
CA LYS A 99 9.13 -15.94 3.78
C LYS A 99 8.42 -15.19 4.90
N ASN A 100 8.56 -15.62 6.15
CA ASN A 100 7.86 -15.04 7.29
C ASN A 100 8.50 -13.69 7.69
N ARG A 101 9.84 -13.62 7.67
CA ARG A 101 10.56 -12.36 7.91
C ARG A 101 10.30 -11.34 6.79
N SER A 102 10.31 -11.79 5.54
CA SER A 102 9.97 -11.02 4.35
C SER A 102 8.55 -10.45 4.43
N GLY A 103 7.55 -11.31 4.66
CA GLY A 103 6.14 -10.91 4.79
C GLY A 103 5.92 -9.90 5.92
N LYS A 104 6.52 -10.14 7.09
CA LYS A 104 6.45 -9.21 8.22
C LYS A 104 7.01 -7.84 7.88
N LEU A 105 8.20 -7.76 7.28
CA LEU A 105 8.83 -6.47 6.96
C LEU A 105 7.95 -5.65 6.00
N VAL A 106 7.40 -6.30 4.99
CA VAL A 106 6.51 -5.66 4.01
C VAL A 106 5.21 -5.20 4.66
N ALA A 107 4.60 -6.05 5.50
CA ALA A 107 3.38 -5.70 6.25
C ALA A 107 3.61 -4.54 7.22
N ASP A 108 4.72 -4.53 7.97
CA ASP A 108 5.08 -3.46 8.90
C ASP A 108 5.33 -2.13 8.16
N SER A 109 5.99 -2.19 6.99
CA SER A 109 6.23 -1.00 6.15
C SER A 109 4.93 -0.42 5.60
N PHE A 110 4.04 -1.30 5.12
CA PHE A 110 2.74 -0.88 4.59
C PHE A 110 1.81 -0.38 5.70
N ARG A 111 1.90 -0.97 6.89
CA ARG A 111 1.22 -0.48 8.09
C ARG A 111 1.62 0.94 8.44
N ALA A 112 2.92 1.23 8.49
CA ALA A 112 3.41 2.58 8.78
C ALA A 112 2.84 3.64 7.81
N PHE A 113 2.57 3.23 6.56
CA PHE A 113 1.93 4.09 5.56
C PHE A 113 0.41 4.23 5.73
N MET A 114 -0.30 3.13 5.96
CA MET A 114 -1.78 3.10 5.92
C MET A 114 -2.46 3.31 7.28
N GLU A 115 -1.83 2.94 8.39
CA GLU A 115 -2.43 3.01 9.73
C GLU A 115 -2.97 4.40 10.09
N PRO A 116 -2.25 5.51 9.84
CA PRO A 116 -2.79 6.84 10.15
C PRO A 116 -4.07 7.15 9.38
N LEU A 117 -4.18 6.72 8.12
CA LEU A 117 -5.36 6.94 7.27
C LEU A 117 -6.55 6.11 7.77
N LEU A 118 -6.29 4.85 8.08
CA LEU A 118 -7.30 3.91 8.57
C LEU A 118 -7.85 4.37 9.94
N VAL A 119 -6.96 4.72 10.87
CA VAL A 119 -7.37 5.21 12.20
C VAL A 119 -8.09 6.55 12.11
N SER A 120 -7.71 7.43 11.18
CA SER A 120 -8.40 8.70 10.98
C SER A 120 -9.83 8.53 10.46
N HIS A 121 -10.08 7.54 9.61
CA HIS A 121 -11.41 7.31 9.01
C HIS A 121 -12.29 6.42 9.88
N PHE A 122 -11.77 5.27 10.30
CA PHE A 122 -12.52 4.27 11.07
C PHE A 122 -12.43 4.50 12.59
N GLY A 123 -11.64 5.47 13.03
CA GLY A 123 -11.45 5.77 14.46
C GLY A 123 -10.74 4.63 15.20
N LYS A 124 -11.01 4.54 16.52
CA LYS A 124 -10.47 3.47 17.38
C LYS A 124 -11.13 2.10 17.14
N PHE A 125 -12.14 2.02 16.25
CA PHE A 125 -12.86 0.78 15.96
C PHE A 125 -12.02 -0.17 15.10
N ILE A 126 -11.08 0.35 14.30
CA ILE A 126 -10.17 -0.49 13.53
C ILE A 126 -9.00 -0.97 14.40
N ASN A 127 -8.88 -2.30 14.52
CA ASN A 127 -7.70 -2.90 15.12
C ASN A 127 -6.65 -3.14 14.03
N CYS A 128 -5.73 -2.19 13.86
CA CYS A 128 -4.65 -2.30 12.88
C CYS A 128 -3.73 -3.49 13.15
N ASP A 129 -3.55 -3.93 14.40
CA ASP A 129 -2.79 -5.15 14.70
C ASP A 129 -3.44 -6.37 14.05
N VAL A 130 -4.76 -6.51 14.19
CA VAL A 130 -5.53 -7.61 13.58
C VAL A 130 -5.51 -7.50 12.06
N LEU A 131 -5.71 -6.31 11.50
CA LEU A 131 -5.72 -6.09 10.06
C LEU A 131 -4.38 -6.48 9.41
N PHE A 132 -3.25 -5.98 9.94
CA PHE A 132 -1.93 -6.27 9.35
C PHE A 132 -1.41 -7.69 9.66
N ILE A 133 -2.01 -8.38 10.64
CA ILE A 133 -1.84 -9.83 10.80
C ILE A 133 -2.56 -10.59 9.67
N ILE A 134 -3.77 -10.21 9.30
CA ILE A 134 -4.55 -10.89 8.24
C ILE A 134 -3.95 -10.64 6.84
N VAL A 135 -3.39 -9.45 6.63
CA VAL A 135 -2.68 -9.06 5.39
C VAL A 135 -1.48 -9.96 5.08
N ASP A 136 -0.88 -10.61 6.09
CA ASP A 136 0.11 -11.68 5.88
C ASP A 136 -0.62 -13.03 5.73
N PRO A 137 -0.68 -13.62 4.52
CA PRO A 137 -1.40 -14.88 4.30
C PRO A 137 -0.83 -16.05 5.12
N ASN A 138 0.45 -16.00 5.54
CA ASN A 138 1.02 -17.02 6.42
C ASN A 138 0.49 -16.89 7.87
N ARG A 139 0.06 -15.68 8.27
CA ARG A 139 -0.54 -15.41 9.58
C ARG A 139 -2.06 -15.48 9.59
N LYS A 140 -2.71 -15.38 8.42
CA LYS A 140 -4.14 -15.66 8.25
C LYS A 140 -4.54 -17.09 8.69
N GLN A 141 -3.59 -18.01 8.82
CA GLN A 141 -3.87 -19.35 9.37
C GLN A 141 -3.82 -19.40 10.91
N ASN A 142 -3.09 -18.47 11.54
CA ASN A 142 -2.83 -18.46 12.99
C ASN A 142 -3.73 -17.48 13.77
N TRP A 143 -4.44 -16.56 13.12
CA TRP A 143 -5.26 -15.55 13.85
C TRP A 143 -6.43 -16.17 14.64
N LYS A 144 -6.97 -17.31 14.19
CA LYS A 144 -8.01 -18.05 14.93
C LYS A 144 -7.51 -18.58 16.28
N GLN A 145 -6.22 -18.91 16.38
CA GLN A 145 -5.58 -19.27 17.65
C GLN A 145 -5.33 -18.04 18.52
N TYR A 146 -4.92 -16.92 17.91
CA TYR A 146 -4.65 -15.65 18.60
C TYR A 146 -5.89 -15.03 19.28
N GLN A 147 -7.10 -15.28 18.76
CA GLN A 147 -8.35 -14.89 19.42
C GLN A 147 -8.65 -15.71 20.68
N ASN A 148 -8.30 -17.01 20.68
CA ASN A 148 -8.53 -17.88 21.84
C ASN A 148 -7.57 -17.56 22.99
N GLU A 149 -6.35 -17.12 22.71
CA GLU A 149 -5.33 -16.81 23.74
C GLU A 149 -5.53 -15.45 24.43
N LYS A 150 -6.36 -14.54 23.89
CA LYS A 150 -6.64 -13.21 24.49
C LYS A 150 -7.96 -13.14 25.28
N LEU A 151 -8.71 -14.25 25.33
CA LEU A 151 -9.98 -14.37 26.06
C LEU A 151 -9.87 -15.26 27.32
N GLU A 152 -8.66 -15.70 27.68
CA GLU A 152 -8.28 -16.26 28.99
C GLU A 152 -7.43 -15.24 29.77
#